data_AF-A0A6B9FAE7-F1
#
_entry.id   AF-A0A6B9FAE7-F1
#
_cell.length_a   1.000
_cell.length_b   1.000
_cell.length_c   1.000
_cell.angle_alpha   90.00
_cell.angle_beta   90.00
_cell.angle_gamma   90.00
#
_symmetry.space_group_name_H-M   'P 1'
#
loop_
_entity.id
_entity.type
_entity.pdbx_description
1 polymer ?
#
loop_
_entity_poly.entity_id
_entity_poly.type
_entity_poly.pdbx_seq_one_letter_code
_entity_poly.pdbx_strand_id
1 'polypeptide(L)'
;MPAKTGASHAMSAFVSLIVGTVLSKYVWTYTPPLAEAGAVVGRHLVTLIGVPLSRELTGGFVVVLALSFLWGVLYHVTRHGS
;
A
#
# COMPACT_ATOMS: atom_id res chain seq x y z
N MET A 1 3.21 30.22 4.23
CA MET A 1 1.83 30.67 4.55
C MET A 1 1.05 29.50 5.12
N PRO A 2 0.75 29.48 6.44
CA PRO A 2 0.16 28.34 7.15
C PRO A 2 -1.17 27.85 6.55
N ALA A 3 -2.01 28.77 6.05
CA ALA A 3 -3.29 28.43 5.42
C ALA A 3 -3.11 27.72 4.06
N LYS A 4 -2.12 28.13 3.24
CA LYS A 4 -1.82 27.46 1.96
C LYS A 4 -1.23 26.07 2.16
N THR A 5 -0.34 25.91 3.14
CA THR A 5 0.23 24.61 3.50
C THR A 5 -0.83 23.69 4.11
N GLY A 6 -1.67 24.19 5.02
CA GLY A 6 -2.78 23.41 5.60
C GLY A 6 -3.79 22.94 4.55
N ALA A 7 -4.17 23.80 3.60
CA ALA A 7 -5.06 23.44 2.50
C ALA A 7 -4.45 22.37 1.58
N SER A 8 -3.15 22.48 1.26
CA SER A 8 -2.47 21.48 0.45
C SER A 8 -2.37 20.11 1.15
N HIS A 9 -2.19 20.08 2.47
CA HIS A 9 -2.17 18.85 3.26
C HIS A 9 -3.56 18.20 3.31
N ALA A 10 -4.61 18.99 3.58
CA ALA A 10 -5.98 18.50 3.61
C ALA A 10 -6.43 17.96 2.25
N MET A 11 -6.10 18.67 1.16
CA MET A 11 -6.39 18.22 -0.20
C MET A 11 -5.61 16.95 -0.55
N SER A 12 -4.33 16.87 -0.19
CA SER A 12 -3.52 15.68 -0.41
C SER A 12 -4.08 14.46 0.33
N ALA A 13 -4.50 14.63 1.59
CA ALA A 13 -5.14 13.57 2.36
C ALA A 13 -6.47 13.12 1.72
N PHE A 14 -7.30 14.07 1.29
CA PHE A 14 -8.57 13.78 0.62
C PHE A 14 -8.38 13.03 -0.72
N VAL A 15 -7.48 13.52 -1.56
CA VAL A 15 -7.13 12.86 -2.84
C VAL A 15 -6.57 11.47 -2.58
N SER A 16 -5.70 11.30 -1.58
CA SER A 16 -5.16 9.98 -1.21
C SER A 16 -6.25 9.02 -0.78
N LEU A 17 -7.29 9.50 -0.09
CA LEU A 17 -8.43 8.69 0.33
C LEU A 17 -9.25 8.22 -0.87
N ILE A 18 -9.55 9.12 -1.81
CA ILE A 18 -10.27 8.78 -3.05
C ILE A 18 -9.45 7.80 -3.90
N VAL A 19 -8.20 8.15 -4.19
CA VAL A 19 -7.29 7.36 -5.03
C VAL A 19 -7.05 5.99 -4.41
N GLY A 20 -6.82 5.91 -3.09
CA GLY A 20 -6.67 4.64 -2.37
C GLY A 20 -7.92 3.76 -2.45
N THR A 21 -9.11 4.35 -2.38
CA THR A 21 -10.38 3.61 -2.52
C THR A 21 -10.56 3.04 -3.93
N VAL A 22 -10.25 3.83 -4.96
CA VAL A 22 -10.33 3.39 -6.37
C VAL A 22 -9.28 2.32 -6.68
N LEU A 23 -8.04 2.52 -6.23
CA LEU A 23 -6.97 1.54 -6.37
C LEU A 23 -7.30 0.23 -5.68
N SER A 24 -7.91 0.27 -4.48
CA SER A 24 -8.35 -0.95 -3.80
C SER A 24 -9.31 -1.76 -4.68
N LYS A 25 -10.36 -1.11 -5.24
CA LYS A 25 -11.26 -1.78 -6.20
C LYS A 25 -10.53 -2.33 -7.42
N TYR A 26 -9.62 -1.54 -8.00
CA TYR A 26 -8.90 -1.92 -9.20
C TYR A 26 -7.98 -3.13 -8.96
N VAL A 27 -7.31 -3.16 -7.81
CA VAL A 27 -6.46 -4.27 -7.39
C VAL A 27 -7.28 -5.55 -7.23
N TRP A 28 -8.41 -5.49 -6.53
CA TRP A 28 -9.27 -6.66 -6.35
C TRP A 28 -9.93 -7.14 -7.65
N THR A 29 -10.16 -6.25 -8.61
CA THR A 29 -10.86 -6.56 -9.86
C THR A 29 -9.89 -7.03 -10.96
N TYR A 30 -8.74 -6.38 -11.10
CA TYR A 30 -7.85 -6.54 -12.26
C TYR A 30 -6.49 -7.14 -11.91
N THR A 31 -6.17 -7.33 -10.62
CA THR A 31 -4.95 -8.03 -10.20
C THR A 31 -5.28 -9.23 -9.28
N PRO A 32 -6.01 -10.25 -9.78
CA PRO A 32 -6.32 -11.45 -9.00
C PRO A 32 -5.11 -12.14 -8.35
N PRO A 33 -3.91 -12.20 -8.98
CA PRO A 33 -2.72 -12.74 -8.31
C PRO A 33 -2.32 -11.97 -7.05
N LEU A 34 -2.56 -10.66 -6.98
CA LEU A 34 -2.22 -9.84 -5.81
C LEU A 34 -3.21 -10.08 -4.66
N ALA A 35 -4.48 -10.31 -4.99
CA ALA A 35 -5.51 -10.74 -4.05
C ALA A 35 -5.17 -12.10 -3.41
N GLU A 36 -4.69 -13.05 -4.21
CA GLU A 36 -4.23 -14.36 -3.74
C GLU A 36 -2.98 -14.25 -2.86
N ALA A 37 -2.01 -13.42 -3.27
CA ALA A 37 -0.83 -13.13 -2.46
C ALA A 37 -1.21 -12.54 -1.08
N GLY A 38 -2.16 -11.60 -1.04
CA GLY A 38 -2.71 -11.06 0.21
C GLY A 38 -3.32 -12.15 1.09
N ALA A 39 -4.08 -13.08 0.51
CA ALA A 39 -4.67 -14.20 1.24
C ALA A 39 -3.61 -15.19 1.78
N VAL A 40 -2.55 -15.46 1.02
CA VAL A 40 -1.41 -16.29 1.46
C VAL A 40 -0.71 -15.63 2.65
N VAL A 41 -0.33 -14.36 2.51
CA VAL A 41 0.31 -13.58 3.59
C VAL A 41 -0.58 -13.53 4.83
N GLY A 42 -1.88 -13.31 4.65
CA GLY A 42 -2.85 -13.32 5.73
C GLY A 42 -2.85 -14.62 6.52
N ARG A 43 -2.86 -15.78 5.86
CA ARG A 43 -2.79 -17.09 6.54
C ARG A 43 -1.52 -17.23 7.37
N HIS A 44 -0.37 -16.85 6.83
CA HIS A 44 0.91 -16.91 7.57
C HIS A 44 0.94 -15.95 8.76
N LEU A 45 0.43 -14.73 8.60
CA LEU A 45 0.37 -13.78 9.71
C LEU A 45 -0.54 -14.29 10.82
N VAL A 46 -1.70 -14.86 10.49
CA VAL A 46 -2.60 -15.47 11.48
C VAL A 46 -1.91 -16.60 12.25
N THR A 47 -1.10 -17.44 11.59
CA THR A 47 -0.34 -18.48 12.30
C THR A 47 0.71 -17.94 13.26
N LEU A 48 1.21 -16.73 13.02
CA LEU A 48 2.25 -16.10 13.85
C LEU A 48 1.66 -15.30 15.02
N ILE A 49 0.59 -14.55 14.79
CA ILE A 49 0.03 -13.62 15.78
C ILE A 49 -1.23 -14.15 16.47
N GLY A 50 -1.80 -15.25 15.98
CA GLY A 50 -3.02 -15.87 16.52
C GLY A 50 -4.31 -15.07 16.30
N VAL A 51 -4.25 -13.94 15.60
CA VAL A 51 -5.39 -13.03 15.38
C VAL A 51 -5.76 -13.00 13.90
N PRO A 52 -7.03 -13.28 13.54
CA PRO A 52 -7.51 -13.18 12.16
C PRO A 52 -7.39 -11.73 11.65
N LEU A 53 -6.71 -11.54 10.53
CA LEU A 53 -6.59 -10.25 9.88
C LEU A 53 -7.59 -10.13 8.73
N SER A 54 -8.13 -8.92 8.51
CA SER A 54 -9.03 -8.67 7.40
C SER A 54 -8.30 -8.77 6.06
N ARG A 55 -9.06 -9.03 4.98
CA ARG A 55 -8.50 -9.09 3.62
C ARG A 55 -7.94 -7.73 3.19
N GLU A 56 -8.58 -6.64 3.60
CA GLU A 56 -8.09 -5.29 3.29
C GLU A 56 -6.74 -5.03 3.97
N LEU A 57 -6.58 -5.43 5.23
CA LEU A 57 -5.36 -5.18 6.00
C LEU A 57 -4.17 -5.98 5.45
N THR A 58 -4.41 -7.26 5.14
CA THR A 58 -3.39 -8.17 4.58
C THR A 58 -3.01 -7.81 3.15
N GLY A 59 -3.99 -7.45 2.31
CA GLY A 59 -3.73 -6.86 0.98
C GLY A 59 -2.95 -5.55 1.08
N GLY A 60 -3.29 -4.70 2.05
CA GLY A 60 -2.56 -3.47 2.35
C GLY A 60 -1.09 -3.71 2.66
N PHE A 61 -0.76 -4.69 3.49
CA PHE A 61 0.64 -5.05 3.78
C PHE A 61 1.40 -5.47 2.52
N VAL A 62 0.79 -6.27 1.64
CA VAL A 62 1.43 -6.69 0.39
C VAL A 62 1.74 -5.48 -0.50
N VAL A 63 0.78 -4.58 -0.67
CA VAL A 63 0.96 -3.36 -1.49
C VAL A 63 2.05 -2.46 -0.90
N VAL A 64 2.01 -2.21 0.41
CA VAL A 64 3.01 -1.37 1.08
C VAL A 64 4.41 -1.98 0.94
N LEU A 65 4.57 -3.28 1.18
CA LEU A 65 5.87 -3.97 1.02
C LEU A 65 6.40 -3.85 -0.41
N ALA A 66 5.54 -4.05 -1.42
CA ALA A 66 5.93 -3.93 -2.82
C ALA A 66 6.39 -2.51 -3.17
N LEU A 67 5.65 -1.49 -2.73
CA LEU A 67 6.00 -0.08 -2.96
C LEU A 67 7.29 0.31 -2.22
N SER A 68 7.45 -0.14 -0.97
CA SER A 68 8.67 0.09 -0.18
C SER A 68 9.90 -0.55 -0.83
N PHE A 69 9.76 -1.78 -1.34
CA PHE A 69 10.84 -2.46 -2.05
C PHE A 69 11.21 -1.72 -3.34
N LEU A 70 10.21 -1.36 -4.16
CA LEU A 70 10.43 -0.62 -5.40
C LEU A 70 11.12 0.73 -5.16
N TRP A 71 10.67 1.45 -4.13
CA TRP A 71 11.32 2.70 -3.71
C TRP A 71 12.77 2.47 -3.26
N GLY A 72 13.02 1.45 -2.45
CA GLY A 72 14.38 1.10 -1.99
C GLY A 72 15.34 0.79 -3.14
N VAL A 73 14.87 0.04 -4.14
CA VAL A 73 15.64 -0.25 -5.37
C VAL A 73 15.91 1.03 -6.14
N LEU A 74 14.86 1.82 -6.43
CA LEU A 74 14.99 3.06 -7.18
C LEU A 74 15.97 4.03 -6.49
N TYR A 75 15.86 4.16 -5.18
CA TYR A 75 16.76 4.99 -4.38
C TYR A 75 18.22 4.52 -4.48
N HIS A 76 18.50 3.23 -4.34
CA HIS A 76 19.88 2.73 -4.46
C HIS A 76 20.44 2.92 -5.87
N VAL A 77 19.64 2.65 -6.91
CA VAL A 77 20.08 2.82 -8.31
C VAL A 77 20.34 4.29 -8.62
N THR A 78 19.44 5.19 -8.22
CA THR A 78 19.57 6.63 -8.52
C THR A 78 20.61 7.34 -7.66
N ARG A 79 20.86 6.88 -6.43
CA ARG A 79 21.81 7.52 -5.49
C ARG A 79 23.22 6.95 -5.56
N HIS A 80 23.37 5.66 -5.83
CA HIS A 80 24.67 4.97 -5.85
C HIS A 80 25.09 4.49 -7.24
N GLY A 81 24.24 4.66 -8.26
CA GLY A 81 24.54 4.33 -9.66
C GLY A 81 25.23 5.45 -10.45
N SER A 82 25.77 6.47 -9.77
CA SER A 82 26.61 7.53 -10.37
C SER A 82 28.05 7.40 -9.90
#